data_AF-A0A665UUX1-F1
#
_entry.id   AF-A0A665UUX1-F1
#
_cell.length_a   1.000
_cell.length_b   1.000
_cell.length_c   1.000
_cell.angle_alpha   90.00
_cell.angle_beta   90.00
_cell.angle_gamma   90.00
#
_symmetry.space_group_name_H-M   'P 1'
#
loop_
_entity.id
_entity.type
_entity.pdbx_description
1 polymer ?
#
loop_
_entity_poly.entity_id
_entity_poly.type
_entity_poly.pdbx_seq_one_letter_code
_entity_poly.pdbx_strand_id
1 'polypeptide(L)'
;VQIHWTANGPVVHSFYTDQDQLAHQNQNYRGRTSLFKDQISRGNASLQLREVKVQDEGRYRCYTSTMRGNQEAFVELRVIVRQPHTEGLLL
;
A
#
# COMPACT_ATOMS: atom_id res chain seq x y z
N VAL A 1 0.79 -3.97 -18.08
CA VAL A 1 1.18 -4.52 -16.75
C VAL A 1 -0.03 -4.47 -15.84
N GLN A 2 -0.21 -5.48 -14.98
CA GLN A 2 -1.19 -5.41 -13.89
C GLN A 2 -0.44 -5.46 -12.55
N ILE A 3 -0.84 -4.61 -11.60
CA ILE A 3 -0.28 -4.54 -10.25
C ILE A 3 -1.45 -4.47 -9.26
N HIS A 4 -1.46 -5.36 -8.28
CA HIS A 4 -2.47 -5.41 -7.24
C HIS A 4 -1.80 -5.49 -5.87
N TRP A 5 -2.05 -4.49 -5.03
CA TRP A 5 -1.70 -4.50 -3.62
C TRP A 5 -2.93 -4.84 -2.78
N THR A 6 -2.80 -5.83 -1.90
CA THR A 6 -3.82 -6.20 -0.92
C THR A 6 -3.21 -6.32 0.48
N ALA A 7 -4.01 -6.08 1.52
CA ALA A 7 -3.59 -6.21 2.91
C ALA A 7 -4.57 -7.14 3.63
N ASN A 8 -4.19 -8.40 3.85
CA ASN A 8 -5.05 -9.44 4.46
C ASN A 8 -6.45 -9.57 3.83
N GLY A 9 -6.57 -9.38 2.50
CA GLY A 9 -7.83 -9.46 1.77
C GLY A 9 -8.24 -8.13 1.10
N PRO A 10 -8.52 -7.07 1.87
CA PRO A 10 -8.82 -5.74 1.34
C PRO A 10 -7.89 -5.26 0.22
N VAL A 11 -8.48 -4.68 -0.83
CA VAL A 11 -7.74 -4.03 -1.92
C VAL A 11 -7.17 -2.71 -1.43
N VAL A 12 -5.85 -2.60 -1.48
CA VAL A 12 -5.10 -1.40 -1.11
C VAL A 12 -4.93 -0.49 -2.32
N HIS A 13 -4.51 -1.05 -3.46
CA HIS A 13 -4.35 -0.30 -4.71
C HIS A 13 -4.33 -1.28 -5.90
N SER A 14 -4.96 -0.91 -7.01
CA SER A 14 -4.91 -1.69 -8.26
C SER A 14 -4.52 -0.78 -9.41
N PHE A 15 -3.70 -1.29 -10.32
CA PHE A 15 -3.28 -0.60 -11.54
C PHE A 15 -3.28 -1.58 -12.70
N TYR A 16 -4.02 -1.25 -13.76
CA TYR A 16 -4.03 -1.97 -15.02
C TYR A 16 -4.60 -1.06 -16.12
N THR A 17 -4.40 -1.45 -17.39
CA THR A 17 -4.73 -0.62 -18.56
C THR A 17 -4.18 0.80 -18.42
N ASP A 18 -2.93 0.89 -17.94
CA ASP A 18 -2.16 2.12 -17.72
C ASP A 18 -2.82 3.18 -16.83
N GLN A 19 -3.75 2.77 -15.95
CA GLN A 19 -4.49 3.64 -15.05
C GLN A 19 -4.69 3.01 -13.67
N ASP A 20 -4.91 3.86 -12.66
CA ASP A 20 -5.30 3.41 -11.33
C ASP A 20 -6.78 2.96 -11.35
N GLN A 21 -7.05 1.84 -10.71
CA GLN A 21 -8.34 1.16 -10.74
C GLN A 21 -8.92 1.13 -9.33
N LEU A 22 -9.42 2.28 -8.88
CA LEU A 22 -9.72 2.56 -7.48
C LEU A 22 -11.18 2.27 -7.08
N ALA A 23 -12.03 1.81 -8.01
CA ALA A 23 -13.44 1.57 -7.75
C ALA A 23 -13.68 0.60 -6.56
N HIS A 24 -12.86 -0.45 -6.47
CA HIS A 24 -12.91 -1.46 -5.40
C HIS A 24 -11.89 -1.24 -4.29
N GLN A 25 -11.20 -0.09 -4.28
CA GLN A 25 -10.25 0.23 -3.22
C GLN A 25 -10.98 0.33 -1.88
N ASN A 26 -10.45 -0.35 -0.87
CA ASN A 26 -10.99 -0.29 0.48
C ASN A 26 -10.93 1.15 1.01
N GLN A 27 -12.00 1.57 1.67
CA GLN A 27 -12.21 2.95 2.13
C GLN A 27 -11.05 3.48 3.00
N ASN A 28 -10.38 2.61 3.77
CA ASN A 28 -9.26 3.00 4.64
C ASN A 28 -8.02 3.51 3.87
N TYR A 29 -7.89 3.16 2.58
CA TYR A 29 -6.75 3.50 1.73
C TYR A 29 -7.04 4.59 0.69
N ARG A 30 -8.30 5.03 0.59
CA ARG A 30 -8.71 6.06 -0.39
C ARG A 30 -7.98 7.37 -0.15
N GLY A 31 -7.44 7.95 -1.23
CA GLY A 31 -6.66 9.19 -1.20
C GLY A 31 -5.27 9.07 -0.56
N ARG A 32 -4.90 7.89 -0.05
CA ARG A 32 -3.65 7.68 0.69
C ARG A 32 -2.63 6.85 -0.07
N THR A 33 -3.00 6.25 -1.20
CA THR A 33 -2.11 5.35 -1.94
C THR A 33 -1.80 5.84 -3.36
N SER A 34 -0.59 5.54 -3.82
CA SER A 34 -0.17 5.76 -5.22
C SER A 34 0.96 4.80 -5.60
N LEU A 35 1.15 4.59 -6.90
CA LEU A 35 2.32 3.87 -7.45
C LEU A 35 3.30 4.84 -8.10
N PHE A 36 4.57 4.44 -8.20
CA PHE A 36 5.61 5.17 -8.94
C PHE A 36 5.49 4.88 -10.44
N LYS A 37 4.49 5.47 -11.09
CA LYS A 37 4.05 5.14 -12.47
C LYS A 37 5.18 5.24 -13.51
N ASP A 38 6.04 6.24 -13.39
CA ASP A 38 7.20 6.46 -14.24
C ASP A 38 8.29 5.37 -14.13
N GLN A 39 8.26 4.58 -13.05
CA GLN A 39 9.20 3.49 -12.78
C GLN A 39 8.63 2.09 -13.08
N ILE A 40 7.34 1.97 -13.41
CA ILE A 40 6.68 0.67 -13.68
C ILE A 40 7.34 -0.06 -14.86
N SER A 41 7.70 0.67 -15.93
CA SER A 41 8.38 0.10 -17.11
C SER A 41 9.76 -0.48 -16.80
N ARG A 42 10.36 -0.07 -15.66
CA ARG A 42 11.64 -0.57 -15.15
C ARG A 42 11.47 -1.69 -14.11
N GLY A 43 10.23 -2.15 -13.91
CA GLY A 43 9.91 -3.23 -12.97
C GLY A 43 9.59 -2.76 -11.55
N ASN A 44 9.41 -1.46 -11.31
CA ASN A 44 9.06 -0.96 -9.99
C ASN A 44 7.54 -1.05 -9.76
N ALA A 45 7.12 -1.91 -8.83
CA ALA A 45 5.73 -2.05 -8.40
C ALA A 45 5.47 -1.51 -6.98
N SER A 46 6.36 -0.67 -6.45
CA SER A 46 6.28 -0.16 -5.08
C SER A 46 5.03 0.69 -4.86
N LEU A 47 4.41 0.50 -3.70
CA LEU A 47 3.29 1.27 -3.19
C LEU A 47 3.79 2.41 -2.30
N GLN A 48 3.36 3.63 -2.56
CA GLN A 48 3.42 4.72 -1.58
C GLN A 48 2.10 4.75 -0.80
N LEU A 49 2.19 4.65 0.54
CA LEU A 49 1.09 4.87 1.47
C LEU A 49 1.37 6.12 2.32
N ARG A 50 0.45 7.09 2.30
CA ARG A 50 0.55 8.37 3.01
C ARG A 50 -0.30 8.38 4.27
N GLU A 51 0.05 9.27 5.20
CA GLU A 51 -0.67 9.46 6.46
C GLU A 51 -0.84 8.13 7.22
N VAL A 52 0.24 7.36 7.35
CA VAL A 52 0.23 6.01 7.95
C VAL A 52 -0.39 6.05 9.35
N LYS A 53 -1.28 5.10 9.62
CA LYS A 53 -2.04 4.90 10.85
C LYS A 53 -1.67 3.55 11.44
N VAL A 54 -1.88 3.38 12.74
CA VAL A 54 -1.65 2.10 13.43
C VAL A 54 -2.43 0.95 12.79
N GLN A 55 -3.64 1.23 12.30
CA GLN A 55 -4.49 0.23 11.64
C GLN A 55 -3.96 -0.23 10.27
N ASP A 56 -2.96 0.44 9.70
CA ASP A 56 -2.33 -0.01 8.47
C ASP A 56 -1.25 -1.08 8.73
N GLU A 57 -0.88 -1.33 10.00
CA GLU A 57 0.05 -2.41 10.34
C GLU A 57 -0.43 -3.76 9.83
N GLY A 58 0.51 -4.55 9.31
CA GLY A 58 0.27 -5.93 8.91
C GLY A 58 0.95 -6.32 7.59
N ARG A 59 0.53 -7.47 7.07
CA ARG A 59 1.10 -8.09 5.87
C ARG A 59 0.40 -7.63 4.60
N TYR A 60 1.19 -7.06 3.70
CA TYR A 60 0.78 -6.65 2.37
C TYR A 60 1.25 -7.67 1.34
N ARG A 61 0.40 -7.98 0.37
CA ARG A 61 0.73 -8.78 -0.81
C ARG A 61 0.74 -7.86 -2.03
N CYS A 62 1.83 -7.89 -2.77
CA CYS A 62 1.93 -7.37 -4.13
C CYS A 62 1.80 -8.54 -5.09
N TYR A 63 0.84 -8.47 -6.00
CA TYR A 63 0.72 -9.37 -7.14
C TYR A 63 0.94 -8.57 -8.42
N THR A 64 1.75 -9.11 -9.32
CA THR A 64 1.98 -8.52 -10.63
C THR A 64 1.71 -9.54 -11.73
N SER A 65 1.13 -9.08 -12.84
CA SER A 65 0.96 -9.87 -14.06
C SER A 65 1.56 -9.13 -15.26
N THR A 66 2.45 -9.82 -15.96
CA THR A 66 3.18 -9.31 -17.12
C THR A 66 3.23 -10.37 -18.22
N MET A 67 3.70 -10.00 -19.41
CA MET A 67 3.95 -10.98 -20.48
C MET A 67 4.99 -12.05 -20.10
N ARG A 68 5.84 -11.78 -19.11
CA ARG A 68 6.85 -12.74 -18.61
C ARG A 68 6.29 -13.71 -17.56
N GLY A 69 5.02 -13.54 -17.19
CA GLY A 69 4.34 -14.32 -16.16
C GLY A 69 3.89 -13.49 -14.97
N ASN A 70 3.41 -14.20 -13.97
CA ASN A 70 2.87 -13.63 -12.74
C ASN A 70 3.88 -13.77 -11.60
N GLN A 71 3.95 -12.76 -10.73
CA GLN A 71 4.82 -12.79 -9.55
C GLN A 71 4.09 -12.27 -8.32
N GLU A 72 4.51 -12.76 -7.16
CA GLU A 72 4.01 -12.33 -5.85
C GLU A 72 5.16 -11.96 -4.93
N ALA A 73 4.98 -10.89 -4.18
CA ALA A 73 5.87 -10.47 -3.11
C ALA A 73 5.04 -10.08 -1.88
N PHE A 74 5.63 -10.26 -0.69
CA PHE A 74 4.98 -9.90 0.56
C PHE A 74 5.84 -8.91 1.34
N VAL A 75 5.19 -7.92 1.93
CA VAL A 75 5.84 -6.87 2.75
C VAL A 75 5.13 -6.80 4.09
N GLU A 76 5.89 -6.85 5.18
CA GLU A 76 5.36 -6.63 6.53
C GLU A 76 5.54 -5.17 6.92
N LEU A 77 4.45 -4.44 7.16
CA LEU A 77 4.48 -3.07 7.65
C LEU A 77 4.28 -3.08 9.17
N ARG A 78 5.25 -2.56 9.93
CA ARG A 78 5.11 -2.30 11.37
C ARG A 78 5.01 -0.81 11.61
N VAL A 79 4.05 -0.38 12.44
CA VAL A 79 3.79 1.03 12.73
C VAL A 79 4.08 1.32 14.19
N ILE A 80 5.12 2.14 14.44
CA ILE A 80 5.52 2.50 15.79
C ILE A 80 4.95 3.88 16.14
N VAL A 81 4.08 3.93 17.14
CA VAL A 81 3.61 5.19 17.72
C VAL A 81 4.62 5.68 18.74
N ARG A 82 5.19 6.87 18.50
CA ARG A 82 5.91 7.58 19.55
C ARG A 82 4.87 8.25 20.44
N GLN A 83 4.65 7.71 21.64
CA GLN A 83 3.92 8.45 22.67
C GLN A 83 4.77 9.65 23.10
N PRO A 84 4.23 10.87 23.13
CA PRO A 84 4.85 11.94 23.90
C PRO A 84 4.93 11.46 25.35
N HIS A 85 6.09 11.59 26.00
CA HIS A 85 6.16 11.48 27.45
C HIS A 85 5.35 12.65 28.03
N THR A 86 4.17 12.35 28.55
CA THR A 86 3.43 13.30 29.39
C THR A 86 4.11 13.32 30.76
N GLU A 87 5.23 14.03 30.89
CA GLU A 87 5.66 14.48 32.21
C GLU A 87 4.67 15.57 32.67
N GLY A 88 3.83 15.22 33.65
CA GLY A 88 3.19 16.18 34.55
C GLY A 88 2.14 17.11 33.95
N LEU A 89 0.94 16.59 33.67
CA LEU A 89 -0.28 17.38 33.87
C LEU A 89 -0.86 17.01 35.25
N LEU A 90 -0.27 17.61 36.29
CA LEU A 90 -0.98 17.93 37.52
C LEU A 90 -1.50 19.36 37.34
N LEU A 91 -2.80 19.49 37.08
CA LEU A 91 -3.58 20.64 37.52
C LEU A 91 -4.33 20.23 38.79
#